data_AF-A0A9W9FK98-F1
#
_entry.id   AF-A0A9W9FK98-F1
#
_cell.length_a   1.000
_cell.length_b   1.000
_cell.length_c   1.000
_cell.angle_alpha   90.00
_cell.angle_beta   90.00
_cell.angle_gamma   90.00
#
_symmetry.space_group_name_H-M   'P 1'
#
loop_
_entity.id
_entity.type
_entity.pdbx_description
1 polymer ?
#
loop_
_entity_poly.entity_id
_entity_poly.type
_entity_poly.pdbx_seq_one_letter_code
_entity_poly.pdbx_strand_id
1 'polypeptide(L)'
;MFAILDNEWDLADITGMVLRKVNFAGDGPQVTTTTLLRLAWTHLPPSPESSDIETVMRGNGQQTPEEKFGDAPKNPDTAALHTPWRDKAYYLWNHLFWDVSRFMNSMYGVGHLHPPNQDVFGLEFPRPHGNELNENVRVFTKIWECNVLVLPAFLAPSVVVRVETYSPGEEGGVVRDVVKLRGKFGPENPAEIWYMRKGLETRFYIEGDWERPSTGLAAAMVYGKLCDDTHGNEQESEEESEEEESD
;
A
#
# COMPACT_ATOMS: atom_id res chain seq x y z
N MET A 1 3.31 -7.19 15.49
CA MET A 1 2.02 -7.94 15.48
C MET A 1 1.02 -7.20 14.61
N PHE A 2 0.41 -7.90 13.65
CA PHE A 2 -0.62 -7.37 12.75
C PHE A 2 -2.02 -7.54 13.36
N ALA A 3 -2.93 -6.59 13.11
CA ALA A 3 -4.32 -6.62 13.54
C ALA A 3 -5.26 -6.10 12.44
N ILE A 4 -6.56 -6.38 12.56
CA ILE A 4 -7.57 -5.95 11.59
C ILE A 4 -8.38 -4.79 12.19
N LEU A 5 -8.77 -3.82 11.36
CA LEU A 5 -9.54 -2.65 11.78
C LEU A 5 -11.03 -2.84 11.49
N ASP A 6 -11.87 -2.74 12.53
CA ASP A 6 -13.28 -3.18 12.50
C ASP A 6 -14.32 -2.04 12.39
N ASN A 7 -13.91 -0.79 12.22
CA ASN A 7 -14.80 0.34 12.57
C ASN A 7 -15.82 0.78 11.49
N GLU A 8 -15.87 0.15 10.32
CA GLU A 8 -16.75 0.57 9.18
C GLU A 8 -17.19 -0.61 8.27
N TRP A 9 -17.74 -1.71 8.82
CA TRP A 9 -18.01 -2.93 8.02
C TRP A 9 -19.48 -3.38 8.01
N ASP A 10 -19.93 -3.85 6.85
CA ASP A 10 -21.10 -4.71 6.65
C ASP A 10 -20.69 -6.20 6.86
N LEU A 11 -21.61 -7.04 7.33
CA LEU A 11 -21.46 -8.50 7.43
C LEU A 11 -20.99 -9.17 6.11
N ALA A 12 -21.38 -8.62 4.96
CA ALA A 12 -20.95 -9.05 3.62
C ALA A 12 -19.44 -8.83 3.41
N ASP A 13 -18.88 -7.78 3.99
CA ASP A 13 -17.45 -7.51 3.94
C ASP A 13 -16.67 -8.47 4.84
N ILE A 14 -17.30 -8.97 5.92
CA ILE A 14 -16.72 -10.00 6.79
C ILE A 14 -16.66 -11.36 6.08
N THR A 15 -17.65 -11.69 5.26
CA THR A 15 -17.80 -13.04 4.68
C THR A 15 -17.21 -13.21 3.27
N GLY A 16 -17.14 -12.16 2.45
CA GLY A 16 -16.68 -12.23 1.05
C GLY A 16 -15.22 -11.85 0.77
N MET A 17 -14.48 -11.46 1.81
CA MET A 17 -13.11 -10.93 1.79
C MET A 17 -12.76 -10.12 0.52
N VAL A 18 -13.54 -9.07 0.28
CA VAL A 18 -13.37 -8.17 -0.86
C VAL A 18 -12.28 -7.13 -0.60
N LEU A 19 -12.25 -6.61 0.63
CA LEU A 19 -11.28 -5.65 1.12
C LEU A 19 -10.91 -6.03 2.55
N ARG A 20 -9.67 -5.80 2.98
CA ARG A 20 -9.23 -5.89 4.40
C ARG A 20 -8.24 -4.79 4.72
N LYS A 21 -8.48 -4.05 5.81
CA LYS A 21 -7.53 -3.12 6.39
C LYS A 21 -6.67 -3.89 7.40
N VAL A 22 -5.38 -3.98 7.14
CA VAL A 22 -4.39 -4.61 8.03
C VAL A 22 -3.58 -3.51 8.68
N ASN A 23 -3.55 -3.51 10.01
CA ASN A 23 -2.80 -2.57 10.82
C ASN A 23 -1.55 -3.25 11.38
N PHE A 24 -0.39 -2.65 11.14
CA PHE A 24 0.91 -3.12 11.64
C PHE A 24 1.54 -2.16 12.65
N ALA A 25 0.78 -1.25 13.26
CA ALA A 25 1.27 -0.31 14.26
C ALA A 25 1.89 -1.01 15.49
N GLY A 26 1.47 -2.24 15.78
CA GLY A 26 2.07 -3.09 16.82
C GLY A 26 3.36 -3.79 16.38
N ASP A 27 3.92 -3.47 15.22
CA ASP A 27 5.15 -4.04 14.68
C ASP A 27 6.21 -2.95 14.46
N GLY A 28 7.01 -2.69 15.50
CA GLY A 28 8.02 -1.62 15.51
C GLY A 28 8.96 -1.61 14.30
N PRO A 29 9.53 -2.76 13.89
CA PRO A 29 10.34 -2.86 12.67
C PRO A 29 9.60 -2.45 11.38
N GLN A 30 8.35 -2.88 11.19
CA GLN A 30 7.56 -2.51 10.01
C GLN A 30 7.19 -1.02 10.01
N VAL A 31 6.82 -0.48 11.17
CA VAL A 31 6.56 0.96 11.33
C VAL A 31 7.81 1.76 10.98
N THR A 32 8.96 1.38 11.54
CA THR A 32 10.25 2.06 11.27
C THR A 32 10.58 2.03 9.78
N THR A 33 10.45 0.88 9.15
CA THR A 33 10.69 0.70 7.71
C THR A 33 9.75 1.58 6.87
N THR A 34 8.46 1.51 7.14
CA THR A 34 7.41 2.29 6.47
C THR A 34 7.68 3.79 6.59
N THR A 35 8.05 4.26 7.78
CA THR A 35 8.39 5.67 8.01
C THR A 35 9.62 6.09 7.21
N LEU A 36 10.70 5.30 7.23
CA LEU A 36 11.91 5.60 6.47
C LEU A 36 11.65 5.64 4.96
N LEU A 37 10.83 4.73 4.42
CA LEU A 37 10.46 4.71 3.00
C LEU A 37 9.59 5.90 2.61
N ARG A 38 8.69 6.36 3.49
CA ARG A 38 7.91 7.60 3.28
C ARG A 38 8.81 8.84 3.33
N LEU A 39 9.75 8.90 4.28
CA LEU A 39 10.73 9.99 4.38
C LEU A 39 11.65 10.04 3.16
N ALA A 40 12.04 8.89 2.62
CA ALA A 40 12.80 8.81 1.38
C ALA A 40 12.03 9.42 0.20
N TRP A 41 10.69 9.41 0.19
CA TRP A 41 9.95 10.10 -0.85
C TRP A 41 10.09 11.63 -0.73
N THR A 42 10.02 12.16 0.50
CA THR A 42 9.90 13.60 0.78
C THR A 42 11.22 14.34 0.90
N HIS A 43 12.34 13.63 1.10
CA HIS A 43 13.68 14.20 1.24
C HIS A 43 14.59 13.78 0.10
N LEU A 44 15.58 14.62 -0.22
CA LEU A 44 16.65 14.26 -1.14
C LEU A 44 17.50 13.11 -0.54
N PRO A 45 18.12 12.29 -1.40
CA PRO A 45 19.09 11.31 -0.93
C PRO A 45 20.24 12.01 -0.18
N PRO A 46 20.87 11.35 0.82
CA PRO A 46 21.98 11.94 1.58
C PRO A 46 23.18 12.36 0.71
N SER A 47 23.33 11.75 -0.47
CA SER A 47 24.25 12.22 -1.50
C SER A 47 23.63 12.04 -2.89
N PRO A 48 24.02 12.85 -3.90
CA PRO A 48 23.46 12.75 -5.25
C PRO A 48 23.65 11.39 -5.92
N GLU A 49 24.72 10.69 -5.55
CA GLU A 49 25.07 9.35 -6.05
C GLU A 49 24.47 8.23 -5.18
N SER A 50 23.86 8.56 -4.03
CA SER A 50 23.28 7.55 -3.15
C SER A 50 21.94 7.09 -3.70
N SER A 51 21.94 5.89 -4.27
CA SER A 51 20.74 5.08 -4.48
C SER A 51 20.49 4.12 -3.31
N ASP A 52 21.26 4.22 -2.22
CA ASP A 52 21.31 3.21 -1.17
C ASP A 52 20.45 3.61 0.04
N ILE A 53 19.14 3.44 -0.13
CA ILE A 53 18.16 3.60 0.95
C ILE A 53 18.44 2.62 2.09
N GLU A 54 18.98 1.43 1.82
CA GLU A 54 19.26 0.45 2.87
C GLU A 54 20.33 0.96 3.83
N THR A 55 21.35 1.65 3.32
CA THR A 55 22.36 2.31 4.18
C THR A 55 21.74 3.38 5.07
N VAL A 56 20.77 4.15 4.55
CA VAL A 56 20.01 5.12 5.37
C VAL A 56 19.16 4.42 6.44
N MET A 57 18.52 3.31 6.06
CA MET A 57 17.74 2.50 7.00
C MET A 57 18.60 1.90 8.11
N ARG A 58 19.82 1.44 7.78
CA ARG A 58 20.79 0.84 8.70
C ARG A 58 21.46 1.80 9.67
N GLY A 59 21.34 3.13 9.48
CA GLY A 59 21.96 4.13 10.35
C GLY A 59 21.67 3.90 11.85
N ASN A 60 22.59 4.32 12.72
CA ASN A 60 22.62 4.04 14.18
C ASN A 60 21.24 3.88 14.82
N GLY A 61 20.97 2.68 15.36
CA GLY A 61 19.69 2.28 15.96
C GLY A 61 19.27 3.03 17.24
N GLN A 62 19.89 4.17 17.53
CA GLN A 62 19.53 5.07 18.62
C GLN A 62 18.69 6.27 18.15
N GLN A 63 18.69 6.60 16.85
CA GLN A 63 17.92 7.72 16.31
C GLN A 63 16.58 7.26 15.71
N THR A 64 15.54 8.04 15.94
CA THR A 64 14.25 7.86 15.25
C THR A 64 14.40 8.15 13.74
N PRO A 65 13.55 7.57 12.87
CA PRO A 65 13.53 7.91 11.45
C PRO A 65 13.45 9.42 11.19
N GLU A 66 12.62 10.14 11.94
CA GLU A 66 12.45 11.58 11.82
C GLU A 66 13.72 12.34 12.20
N GLU A 67 14.41 11.92 13.27
CA GLU A 67 15.71 12.51 13.67
C GLU A 67 16.77 12.30 12.59
N LYS A 68 16.79 11.14 11.93
CA LYS A 68 17.74 10.86 10.83
C LYS A 68 17.55 11.79 9.64
N PHE A 69 16.32 12.21 9.37
CA PHE A 69 15.97 13.08 8.24
C PHE A 69 15.73 14.55 8.63
N GLY A 70 15.84 14.91 9.92
CA GLY A 70 15.46 16.22 10.44
C GLY A 70 16.15 17.40 9.76
N ASP A 71 17.42 17.22 9.38
CA ASP A 71 18.22 18.22 8.66
C ASP A 71 18.36 17.93 7.15
N ALA A 72 17.74 16.85 6.66
CA ALA A 72 17.83 16.49 5.25
C ALA A 72 17.08 17.52 4.38
N PRO A 73 17.66 17.96 3.24
CA PRO A 73 16.93 18.83 2.32
C PRO A 73 15.67 18.14 1.79
N LYS A 74 14.57 18.88 1.70
CA LYS A 74 13.33 18.39 1.07
C LYS A 74 13.54 18.16 -0.41
N ASN A 75 12.90 17.12 -0.96
CA ASN A 75 12.88 16.87 -2.38
C ASN A 75 11.95 17.88 -3.08
N PRO A 76 12.45 18.76 -3.98
CA PRO A 76 11.62 19.74 -4.66
C PRO A 76 10.77 19.13 -5.77
N ASP A 77 11.14 17.95 -6.28
CA ASP A 77 10.33 17.24 -7.26
C ASP A 77 9.20 16.50 -6.55
N THR A 78 7.97 16.97 -6.71
CA THR A 78 6.76 16.33 -6.18
C THR A 78 5.94 15.63 -7.25
N ALA A 79 6.44 15.55 -8.49
CA ALA A 79 5.67 15.11 -9.65
C ALA A 79 6.14 13.76 -10.20
N ALA A 80 7.44 13.49 -10.23
CA ALA A 80 7.92 12.25 -10.84
C ALA A 80 7.60 11.04 -9.96
N LEU A 81 6.94 10.02 -10.52
CA LEU A 81 6.76 8.76 -9.82
C LEU A 81 8.08 7.99 -9.70
N HIS A 82 8.84 7.93 -10.80
CA HIS A 82 10.05 7.14 -10.89
C HIS A 82 11.29 8.04 -10.89
N THR A 83 12.14 7.81 -9.90
CA THR A 83 13.53 8.28 -9.84
C THR A 83 14.36 7.13 -9.28
N PRO A 84 15.68 7.04 -9.54
CA PRO A 84 16.49 5.96 -9.00
C PRO A 84 16.35 5.77 -7.47
N TRP A 85 16.18 6.88 -6.76
CA TRP A 85 15.91 6.89 -5.32
C TRP A 85 14.52 6.32 -4.97
N ARG A 86 13.45 6.82 -5.62
CA ARG A 86 12.07 6.32 -5.38
C ARG A 86 11.92 4.85 -5.76
N ASP A 87 12.53 4.42 -6.85
CA ASP A 87 12.48 3.03 -7.31
C ASP A 87 13.11 2.06 -6.32
N LYS A 88 14.21 2.48 -5.67
CA LYS A 88 14.78 1.70 -4.56
C LYS A 88 13.82 1.65 -3.37
N ALA A 89 13.11 2.74 -3.06
CA ALA A 89 12.13 2.74 -1.98
C ALA A 89 10.98 1.77 -2.29
N TYR A 90 10.47 1.81 -3.53
CA TYR A 90 9.46 0.88 -4.04
C TYR A 90 9.91 -0.57 -3.93
N TYR A 91 11.15 -0.86 -4.33
CA TYR A 91 11.72 -2.19 -4.17
C TYR A 91 11.67 -2.68 -2.72
N LEU A 92 12.00 -1.83 -1.75
CA LEU A 92 12.03 -2.20 -0.33
C LEU A 92 10.63 -2.40 0.28
N TRP A 93 9.58 -1.79 -0.28
CA TRP A 93 8.20 -2.09 0.12
C TRP A 93 7.82 -3.56 -0.09
N ASN A 94 8.50 -4.30 -0.99
CA ASN A 94 8.25 -5.74 -1.15
C ASN A 94 8.45 -6.53 0.15
N HIS A 95 9.34 -6.11 1.05
CA HIS A 95 9.53 -6.81 2.32
C HIS A 95 8.28 -6.70 3.20
N LEU A 96 7.72 -5.50 3.34
CA LEU A 96 6.45 -5.31 4.06
C LEU A 96 5.31 -6.07 3.36
N PHE A 97 5.21 -5.95 2.04
CA PHE A 97 4.17 -6.67 1.28
C PHE A 97 4.28 -8.18 1.46
N TRP A 98 5.50 -8.73 1.48
CA TRP A 98 5.74 -10.15 1.71
C TRP A 98 5.24 -10.57 3.08
N ASP A 99 5.63 -9.87 4.15
CA ASP A 99 5.23 -10.21 5.52
C ASP A 99 3.71 -10.10 5.72
N VAL A 100 3.09 -9.04 5.20
CA VAL A 100 1.64 -8.87 5.24
C VAL A 100 0.94 -9.94 4.40
N SER A 101 1.46 -10.28 3.23
CA SER A 101 0.87 -11.32 2.38
C SER A 101 0.90 -12.69 3.05
N ARG A 102 1.99 -13.02 3.76
CA ARG A 102 2.08 -14.26 4.55
C ARG A 102 1.05 -14.27 5.66
N PHE A 103 0.92 -13.18 6.41
CA PHE A 103 -0.11 -13.04 7.43
C PHE A 103 -1.52 -13.25 6.84
N MET A 104 -1.83 -12.57 5.74
CA MET A 104 -3.11 -12.69 5.06
C MET A 104 -3.38 -14.12 4.57
N ASN A 105 -2.38 -14.75 3.96
CA ASN A 105 -2.48 -16.14 3.52
C ASN A 105 -2.73 -17.09 4.69
N SER A 106 -1.98 -16.98 5.79
CA SER A 106 -2.17 -17.85 6.96
C SER A 106 -3.54 -17.69 7.61
N MET A 107 -4.11 -16.48 7.61
CA MET A 107 -5.39 -16.21 8.26
C MET A 107 -6.60 -16.51 7.37
N TYR A 108 -6.47 -16.34 6.05
CA TYR A 108 -7.60 -16.34 5.12
C TYR A 108 -7.40 -17.19 3.86
N GLY A 109 -6.23 -17.77 3.65
CA GLY A 109 -5.90 -18.55 2.44
C GLY A 109 -5.83 -17.72 1.17
N VAL A 110 -5.45 -16.44 1.28
CA VAL A 110 -5.63 -15.44 0.20
C VAL A 110 -4.32 -15.00 -0.42
N GLY A 111 -3.93 -15.74 -1.45
CA GLY A 111 -2.79 -15.44 -2.31
C GLY A 111 -1.47 -15.29 -1.55
N HIS A 112 -0.40 -15.05 -2.29
CA HIS A 112 0.89 -14.70 -1.71
C HIS A 112 1.66 -13.81 -2.68
N LEU A 113 2.56 -13.00 -2.15
CA LEU A 113 3.40 -12.13 -2.98
C LEU A 113 4.63 -12.92 -3.46
N HIS A 114 5.09 -12.77 -4.70
CA HIS A 114 6.44 -13.19 -5.10
C HIS A 114 7.32 -11.95 -5.36
N PRO A 115 8.16 -11.50 -4.41
CA PRO A 115 9.03 -10.37 -4.62
C PRO A 115 10.02 -10.58 -5.80
N PRO A 116 10.34 -9.53 -6.58
CA PRO A 116 9.68 -8.22 -6.59
C PRO A 116 8.38 -8.27 -7.40
N ASN A 117 7.27 -7.85 -6.82
CA ASN A 117 5.99 -7.74 -7.55
C ASN A 117 5.18 -6.54 -7.08
N GLN A 118 5.84 -5.39 -7.03
CA GLN A 118 5.28 -4.10 -6.68
C GLN A 118 5.10 -3.21 -7.92
N ASP A 119 4.20 -2.24 -7.80
CA ASP A 119 3.94 -1.24 -8.82
C ASP A 119 3.41 0.03 -8.14
N VAL A 120 3.37 1.15 -8.87
CA VAL A 120 3.08 2.48 -8.30
C VAL A 120 2.19 3.30 -9.24
N PHE A 121 1.33 4.13 -8.66
CA PHE A 121 0.57 5.13 -9.41
C PHE A 121 0.46 6.43 -8.61
N GLY A 122 0.36 7.54 -9.34
CA GLY A 122 0.19 8.87 -8.77
C GLY A 122 -1.27 9.30 -8.76
N LEU A 123 -1.64 10.07 -7.74
CA LEU A 123 -2.92 10.77 -7.67
C LEU A 123 -2.62 12.27 -7.80
N GLU A 124 -3.13 12.92 -8.84
CA GLU A 124 -2.99 14.36 -9.04
C GLU A 124 -3.93 15.14 -8.10
N PHE A 125 -3.58 16.39 -7.80
CA PHE A 125 -4.54 17.31 -7.16
C PHE A 125 -5.76 17.54 -8.07
N PRO A 126 -6.98 17.61 -7.51
CA PRO A 126 -8.18 17.90 -8.27
C PRO A 126 -8.05 19.23 -9.01
N ARG A 127 -8.30 19.21 -10.32
CA ARG A 127 -8.41 20.44 -11.11
C ARG A 127 -9.85 20.94 -10.99
N PRO A 128 -10.12 22.12 -10.42
CA PRO A 128 -11.48 22.66 -10.41
C PRO A 128 -12.03 22.75 -11.82
N HIS A 129 -13.17 22.12 -12.08
CA HIS A 129 -13.94 22.32 -13.30
C HIS A 129 -15.31 22.86 -12.89
N GLY A 130 -15.52 24.18 -13.03
CA GLY A 130 -16.81 24.83 -12.75
C GLY A 130 -17.17 24.94 -11.26
N ASN A 131 -18.47 24.83 -10.96
CA ASN A 131 -19.07 24.98 -9.62
C ASN A 131 -19.10 23.68 -8.79
N GLU A 132 -18.32 22.66 -9.18
CA GLU A 132 -18.26 21.41 -8.40
C GLU A 132 -17.66 21.69 -7.02
N LEU A 133 -18.35 21.21 -5.98
CA LEU A 133 -17.80 21.19 -4.62
C LEU A 133 -16.51 20.37 -4.68
N ASN A 134 -15.39 21.00 -4.32
CA ASN A 134 -14.02 20.46 -4.42
C ASN A 134 -13.86 19.07 -3.77
N GLU A 135 -14.74 18.72 -2.84
CA GLU A 135 -14.67 17.52 -1.99
C GLU A 135 -15.06 16.19 -2.67
N ASN A 136 -15.63 16.23 -3.88
CA ASN A 136 -16.12 15.03 -4.58
C ASN A 136 -15.52 14.77 -5.97
N VAL A 137 -14.42 15.44 -6.31
CA VAL A 137 -13.75 15.21 -7.59
C VAL A 137 -12.96 13.90 -7.54
N ARG A 138 -13.38 12.95 -8.35
CA ARG A 138 -12.66 11.69 -8.56
C ARG A 138 -11.39 11.94 -9.35
N VAL A 139 -10.24 11.54 -8.81
CA VAL A 139 -8.94 11.77 -9.45
C VAL A 139 -8.40 10.53 -10.15
N PHE A 140 -8.81 9.33 -9.73
CA PHE A 140 -8.32 8.08 -10.32
C PHE A 140 -9.32 6.95 -10.13
N THR A 141 -9.37 6.03 -11.09
CA THR A 141 -10.12 4.77 -11.01
C THR A 141 -9.23 3.63 -11.46
N LYS A 142 -9.27 2.51 -10.74
CA LYS A 142 -8.55 1.29 -11.10
C LYS A 142 -9.39 0.06 -10.83
N ILE A 143 -9.39 -0.87 -11.77
CA ILE A 143 -9.91 -2.22 -11.60
C ILE A 143 -8.70 -3.14 -11.39
N TRP A 144 -8.72 -3.94 -10.33
CA TRP A 144 -7.58 -4.79 -9.99
C TRP A 144 -7.62 -6.11 -10.77
N GLU A 145 -6.57 -6.41 -11.53
CA GLU A 145 -6.47 -7.65 -12.32
C GLU A 145 -6.03 -8.87 -11.49
N CYS A 146 -5.51 -8.63 -10.29
CA CYS A 146 -5.11 -9.62 -9.29
C CYS A 146 -5.46 -9.10 -7.88
N ASN A 147 -5.35 -9.95 -6.87
CA ASN A 147 -5.43 -9.47 -5.49
C ASN A 147 -4.22 -8.59 -5.20
N VAL A 148 -4.39 -7.50 -4.46
CA VAL A 148 -3.31 -6.55 -4.17
C VAL A 148 -3.28 -6.15 -2.72
N LEU A 149 -2.10 -5.75 -2.26
CA LEU A 149 -1.90 -4.99 -1.04
C LEU A 149 -1.55 -3.55 -1.42
N VAL A 150 -2.23 -2.55 -0.88
CA VAL A 150 -2.11 -1.13 -1.27
C VAL A 150 -1.86 -0.25 -0.06
N LEU A 151 -0.96 0.72 -0.20
CA LEU A 151 -0.73 1.78 0.79
C LEU A 151 -0.13 3.04 0.14
N PRO A 152 -0.23 4.21 0.79
CA PRO A 152 0.43 5.42 0.30
C PRO A 152 1.93 5.39 0.62
N ALA A 153 2.75 5.57 -0.42
CA ALA A 153 4.17 5.89 -0.27
C ALA A 153 4.40 7.38 0.00
N PHE A 154 3.48 8.23 -0.45
CA PHE A 154 3.50 9.67 -0.22
C PHE A 154 2.08 10.21 -0.11
N LEU A 155 1.89 11.16 0.81
CA LEU A 155 0.74 12.04 0.91
C LEU A 155 1.29 13.47 1.00
N ALA A 156 0.77 14.37 0.17
CA ALA A 156 1.09 15.78 0.30
C ALA A 156 0.57 16.33 1.65
N PRO A 157 1.12 17.44 2.15
CA PRO A 157 0.66 18.04 3.41
C PRO A 157 -0.86 18.26 3.40
N SER A 158 -1.51 17.91 4.51
CA SER A 158 -2.96 18.04 4.71
C SER A 158 -3.84 17.23 3.75
N VAL A 159 -3.28 16.39 2.88
CA VAL A 159 -4.04 15.52 1.97
C VAL A 159 -4.48 14.25 2.67
N VAL A 160 -5.76 13.90 2.46
CA VAL A 160 -6.34 12.61 2.79
C VAL A 160 -6.84 11.96 1.50
N VAL A 161 -6.45 10.71 1.25
CA VAL A 161 -6.94 9.95 0.09
C VAL A 161 -8.16 9.16 0.53
N ARG A 162 -9.34 9.60 0.11
CA ARG A 162 -10.55 8.81 0.25
C ARG A 162 -10.61 7.76 -0.86
N VAL A 163 -10.97 6.54 -0.47
CA VAL A 163 -11.12 5.41 -1.37
C VAL A 163 -12.55 4.90 -1.27
N GLU A 164 -13.17 4.66 -2.42
CA GLU A 164 -14.45 3.96 -2.54
C GLU A 164 -14.29 2.73 -3.40
N THR A 165 -14.89 1.62 -3.00
CA THR A 165 -14.87 0.37 -3.76
C THR A 165 -16.25 0.00 -4.26
N TYR A 166 -16.30 -0.47 -5.49
CA TYR A 166 -17.50 -0.87 -6.18
C TYR A 166 -17.33 -2.29 -6.68
N SER A 167 -18.37 -3.08 -6.53
CA SER A 167 -18.42 -4.39 -7.15
C SER A 167 -19.80 -4.61 -7.76
N PRO A 168 -19.91 -5.50 -8.76
CA PRO A 168 -21.20 -5.89 -9.31
C PRO A 168 -22.13 -6.37 -8.18
N GLY A 169 -23.28 -5.72 -8.03
CA GLY A 169 -24.30 -6.06 -7.05
C GLY A 169 -25.69 -5.81 -7.61
N GLU A 170 -26.72 -6.12 -6.81
CA GLU A 170 -28.11 -5.87 -7.17
C GLU A 170 -28.72 -4.92 -6.13
N GLU A 171 -29.16 -3.74 -6.56
CA GLU A 171 -29.74 -2.75 -5.66
C GLU A 171 -31.11 -2.34 -6.19
N GLY A 172 -32.17 -2.88 -5.57
CA GLY A 172 -33.56 -2.68 -5.99
C GLY A 172 -33.97 -3.54 -7.19
N GLY A 173 -33.41 -4.73 -7.36
CA GLY A 173 -33.74 -5.63 -8.48
C GLY A 173 -32.98 -5.35 -9.78
N VAL A 174 -32.02 -4.42 -9.74
CA VAL A 174 -31.22 -4.00 -10.89
C VAL A 174 -29.76 -4.27 -10.60
N VAL A 175 -29.10 -5.02 -11.48
CA VAL A 175 -27.65 -5.23 -11.42
C VAL A 175 -26.94 -3.92 -11.73
N ARG A 176 -26.27 -3.34 -10.74
CA ARG A 176 -25.45 -2.13 -10.87
C ARG A 176 -24.22 -2.21 -9.97
N ASP A 177 -23.24 -1.36 -10.25
CA ASP A 177 -22.09 -1.18 -9.37
C ASP A 177 -22.56 -0.49 -8.09
N VAL A 178 -22.69 -1.28 -7.01
CA VAL A 178 -23.07 -0.76 -5.69
C VAL A 178 -21.80 -0.36 -4.95
N VAL A 179 -21.79 0.83 -4.35
CA VAL A 179 -20.73 1.25 -3.42
C VAL A 179 -20.73 0.24 -2.27
N LYS A 180 -19.64 -0.51 -2.12
CA LYS A 180 -19.52 -1.48 -1.02
C LYS A 180 -18.82 -0.90 0.21
N LEU A 181 -17.79 -0.08 0.01
CA LEU A 181 -16.97 0.38 1.12
C LEU A 181 -16.37 1.75 0.84
N ARG A 182 -16.30 2.57 1.89
CA ARG A 182 -15.61 3.86 1.91
C ARG A 182 -14.56 3.82 3.03
N GLY A 183 -13.35 4.26 2.74
CA GLY A 183 -12.31 4.42 3.76
C GLY A 183 -11.33 5.53 3.36
N LYS A 184 -10.31 5.74 4.20
CA LYS A 184 -9.36 6.83 4.02
C LYS A 184 -7.93 6.39 4.34
N PHE A 185 -6.99 6.86 3.54
CA PHE A 185 -5.59 6.92 3.90
C PHE A 185 -5.26 8.36 4.30
N GLY A 186 -4.79 8.54 5.53
CA GLY A 186 -4.42 9.83 6.08
C GLY A 186 -3.19 9.74 6.98
N PRO A 187 -2.74 10.88 7.55
CA PRO A 187 -1.64 10.91 8.51
C PRO A 187 -1.95 10.18 9.82
N GLU A 188 -3.22 9.95 10.14
CA GLU A 188 -3.69 9.28 11.37
C GLU A 188 -3.48 7.76 11.37
N ASN A 189 -3.35 7.14 10.20
CA ASN A 189 -3.20 5.69 10.02
C ASN A 189 -1.96 5.33 9.17
N PRO A 190 -0.74 5.73 9.58
CA PRO A 190 0.47 5.53 8.78
C PRO A 190 0.87 4.05 8.64
N ALA A 191 0.37 3.20 9.54
CA ALA A 191 0.67 1.78 9.62
C ALA A 191 -0.47 0.89 9.09
N GLU A 192 -1.28 1.41 8.16
CA GLU A 192 -2.40 0.70 7.56
C GLU A 192 -2.10 0.33 6.11
N ILE A 193 -2.34 -0.94 5.77
CA ILE A 193 -2.23 -1.49 4.43
C ILE A 193 -3.53 -2.19 4.06
N TRP A 194 -3.98 -1.99 2.83
CA TRP A 194 -5.28 -2.49 2.39
C TRP A 194 -5.09 -3.64 1.43
N TYR A 195 -5.60 -4.81 1.79
CA TYR A 195 -5.88 -5.87 0.83
C TYR A 195 -7.10 -5.48 -0.01
N MET A 196 -7.01 -5.63 -1.33
CA MET A 196 -8.12 -5.49 -2.26
C MET A 196 -8.15 -6.68 -3.21
N ARG A 197 -9.34 -7.27 -3.37
CA ARG A 197 -9.54 -8.43 -4.22
C ARG A 197 -9.48 -8.08 -5.72
N LYS A 198 -9.03 -9.04 -6.52
CA LYS A 198 -9.20 -9.07 -7.98
C LYS A 198 -10.63 -8.77 -8.41
N GLY A 199 -10.77 -7.98 -9.47
CA GLY A 199 -12.03 -7.54 -10.06
C GLY A 199 -12.71 -6.39 -9.34
N LEU A 200 -12.16 -5.90 -8.22
CA LEU A 200 -12.72 -4.78 -7.48
C LEU A 200 -12.42 -3.46 -8.20
N GLU A 201 -13.44 -2.67 -8.52
CA GLU A 201 -13.25 -1.30 -8.97
C GLU A 201 -13.01 -0.40 -7.76
N THR A 202 -11.92 0.36 -7.79
CA THR A 202 -11.52 1.29 -6.74
C THR A 202 -11.44 2.70 -7.30
N ARG A 203 -12.11 3.64 -6.63
CA ARG A 203 -12.13 5.07 -6.97
C ARG A 203 -11.42 5.85 -5.89
N PHE A 204 -10.53 6.75 -6.29
CA PHE A 204 -9.74 7.58 -5.41
C PHE A 204 -10.15 9.05 -5.52
N TYR A 205 -10.25 9.70 -4.37
CA TYR A 205 -10.61 11.10 -4.22
C TYR A 205 -9.59 11.77 -3.29
N ILE A 206 -9.32 13.05 -3.53
CA ILE A 206 -8.44 13.86 -2.69
C ILE A 206 -9.31 14.75 -1.80
N GLU A 207 -9.23 14.52 -0.49
CA GLU A 207 -9.81 15.35 0.55
C GLU A 207 -8.70 16.13 1.29
N GLY A 208 -9.10 17.11 2.10
CA GLY A 208 -8.20 17.89 2.94
C GLY A 208 -8.04 19.33 2.51
N ASP A 209 -7.26 20.09 3.28
CA ASP A 209 -7.00 21.50 3.05
C ASP A 209 -5.72 21.66 2.24
N TRP A 210 -5.87 21.65 0.91
CA TRP A 210 -4.78 21.87 -0.04
C TRP A 210 -4.98 23.19 -0.78
N GLU A 211 -3.91 24.00 -0.85
CA GLU A 211 -3.99 25.32 -1.46
C GLU A 211 -4.11 25.24 -2.99
N ARG A 212 -4.75 26.25 -3.61
CA ARG A 212 -4.69 26.43 -5.07
C ARG A 212 -3.67 27.51 -5.40
N PRO A 213 -2.71 27.25 -6.31
CA PRO A 213 -2.52 26.06 -7.15
C PRO A 213 -1.49 25.07 -6.57
N SER A 214 -1.93 24.00 -5.91
CA SER A 214 -1.04 22.88 -5.55
C SER A 214 -0.46 22.26 -6.83
N THR A 215 0.86 22.02 -6.83
CA THR A 215 1.61 21.44 -7.95
C THR A 215 2.15 20.06 -7.60
N GLY A 216 2.31 19.21 -8.61
CA GLY A 216 2.77 17.81 -8.45
C GLY A 216 1.65 16.84 -8.09
N LEU A 217 2.02 15.75 -7.41
CA LEU A 217 1.07 14.72 -6.96
C LEU A 217 0.49 15.09 -5.59
N ALA A 218 -0.80 14.81 -5.40
CA ALA A 218 -1.43 14.81 -4.09
C ALA A 218 -1.05 13.57 -3.27
N ALA A 219 -0.84 12.44 -3.94
CA ALA A 219 -0.37 11.21 -3.32
C ALA A 219 0.36 10.31 -4.34
N ALA A 220 1.23 9.43 -3.83
CA ALA A 220 1.76 8.31 -4.59
C ALA A 220 1.40 7.01 -3.87
N MET A 221 0.70 6.13 -4.58
CA MET A 221 0.21 4.85 -4.06
C MET A 221 1.11 3.74 -4.56
N VAL A 222 1.63 2.93 -3.64
CA VAL A 222 2.39 1.71 -3.96
C VAL A 222 1.54 0.50 -3.67
N TYR A 223 1.64 -0.52 -4.51
CA TYR A 223 0.89 -1.76 -4.32
C TYR A 223 1.69 -3.00 -4.69
N GLY A 224 1.53 -4.07 -3.91
CA GLY A 224 2.07 -5.40 -4.17
C GLY A 224 1.01 -6.29 -4.80
N LYS A 225 1.34 -6.96 -5.91
CA LYS A 225 0.46 -7.86 -6.66
C LYS A 225 0.60 -9.28 -6.14
N LEU A 226 -0.49 -9.86 -5.65
CA LEU A 226 -0.52 -11.20 -5.09
C LEU A 226 -0.85 -12.22 -6.19
N CYS A 227 -0.20 -13.37 -6.13
CA CYS A 227 -0.53 -14.53 -6.95
C CYS A 227 -1.80 -15.21 -6.43
N ASP A 228 -2.61 -15.75 -7.35
CA ASP A 228 -3.79 -16.55 -7.03
C ASP A 228 -3.42 -18.01 -6.67
N ASP A 229 -2.16 -18.42 -6.88
CA ASP A 229 -1.71 -19.79 -6.62
C ASP A 229 -1.71 -20.07 -5.12
N THR A 230 -2.65 -20.90 -4.66
CA THR A 230 -2.51 -21.64 -3.41
C THR A 230 -1.53 -22.77 -3.69
N HIS A 231 -0.22 -22.51 -3.62
CA HIS A 231 0.71 -23.60 -3.38
C HIS A 231 0.31 -24.20 -2.04
N GLY A 232 -0.41 -25.32 -2.10
CA GLY A 232 -0.67 -26.15 -0.93
C GLY A 232 0.67 -26.42 -0.27
N ASN A 233 0.68 -26.50 1.06
CA ASN A 233 1.80 -27.03 1.81
C ASN A 233 2.28 -28.33 1.17
N GLU A 234 3.26 -28.26 0.28
CA GLU A 234 4.21 -29.35 0.09
C GLU A 234 5.07 -29.27 1.36
N GLN A 235 4.59 -29.96 2.40
CA GLN A 235 5.49 -30.62 3.31
C GLN A 235 6.52 -31.31 2.42
N GLU A 236 7.76 -30.87 2.51
CA GLU A 236 8.91 -31.67 2.10
C GLU A 236 8.73 -33.03 2.78
N SER A 237 8.16 -33.99 2.05
CA SER A 237 8.35 -35.39 2.35
C SER A 237 9.82 -35.62 2.04
N GLU A 238 10.64 -35.53 3.08
CA GLU A 238 11.91 -36.24 3.16
C GLU A 238 11.58 -37.72 2.86
N GLU A 239 11.66 -38.10 1.58
CA GLU A 239 11.79 -39.50 1.22
C GLU A 239 13.14 -39.94 1.76
N GLU A 240 13.10 -40.57 2.93
CA GLU A 240 14.17 -41.45 3.42
C GLU A 240 14.47 -42.46 2.30
N SER A 241 15.55 -42.22 1.56
CA SER A 241 16.18 -43.26 0.76
C SER A 241 16.89 -44.22 1.72
N GLU A 242 16.16 -45.24 2.17
CA GLU A 242 16.79 -46.46 2.69
C GLU A 242 17.59 -47.10 1.55
N GLU A 243 18.91 -46.90 1.58
CA GLU A 243 19.85 -47.73 0.83
C GLU A 243 19.85 -49.13 1.45
N GLU A 244 19.11 -50.06 0.85
CA GLU A 244 19.37 -51.49 1.00
C GLU A 244 20.71 -51.82 0.32
N GLU A 245 21.81 -51.75 1.07
CA GLU A 245 23.04 -52.47 0.72
C GLU A 245 22.77 -53.98 0.87
N SER A 246 22.70 -54.66 -0.26
CA SER A 246 22.84 -56.11 -0.35
C SER A 246 24.25 -56.43 -0.83
N ASP A 247 25.07 -56.99 0.08
CA ASP A 247 26.13 -57.96 -0.19
C ASP A 247 26.46 -58.76 1.08
#